data_AF-A0A432RW95-F1
#
_entry.id   AF-A0A432RW95-F1
#
_cell.length_a   1.000
_cell.length_b   1.000
_cell.length_c   1.000
_cell.angle_alpha   90.00
_cell.angle_beta   90.00
_cell.angle_gamma   90.00
#
_symmetry.space_group_name_H-M   'P 1'
#
loop_
_entity.id
_entity.type
_entity.pdbx_description
1 polymer ?
#
loop_
_entity_poly.entity_id
_entity_poly.type
_entity_poly.pdbx_seq_one_letter_code
_entity_poly.pdbx_strand_id
1 'polypeptide(L)'
;MCCECCKEISKDECCKTGLGAVKRSDREKCRFNNSREINCSIDIDSCLKDIFPEANRWDYLICYNNKAFFVEIHPANNGENIKEVLKKLDWLKSNVLRKVKCKNLKIYIYWIATGRISYSKRSKQRKQIEGKRIKLVSFLSV
;
A
#
# COMPACT_ATOMS: atom_id res chain seq x y z
N MET A 1 -17.55 1.67 10.49
CA MET A 1 -17.91 2.39 9.25
C MET A 1 -16.63 2.68 8.48
N CYS A 2 -16.61 2.40 7.18
CA CYS A 2 -15.46 2.66 6.30
C CYS A 2 -15.18 4.18 6.25
N CYS A 3 -13.91 4.60 6.28
CA CYS A 3 -13.53 6.01 6.25
C CYS A 3 -14.02 6.69 4.95
N GLU A 4 -14.48 7.94 5.00
CA GLU A 4 -14.88 8.69 3.79
C GLU A 4 -13.79 8.69 2.70
N CYS A 5 -12.52 8.64 3.09
CA CYS A 5 -11.38 8.51 2.18
C CYS A 5 -11.44 7.26 1.31
N CYS A 6 -11.91 6.14 1.85
CA CYS A 6 -12.00 4.86 1.14
C CYS A 6 -12.99 5.01 -0.06
N LYS A 7 -14.01 5.89 0.04
CA LYS A 7 -15.00 6.15 -1.03
C LYS A 7 -14.48 6.98 -2.21
N GLU A 8 -13.45 7.80 -1.99
CA GLU A 8 -12.84 8.61 -3.05
C GLU A 8 -11.88 7.78 -3.94
N ILE A 9 -11.48 6.62 -3.45
CA ILE A 9 -10.45 5.76 -4.04
C ILE A 9 -11.08 4.65 -4.89
N SER A 10 -12.18 4.06 -4.40
CA SER A 10 -12.83 2.93 -5.02
C SER A 10 -14.34 2.97 -4.85
N LYS A 11 -15.04 2.10 -5.60
CA LYS A 11 -16.44 1.78 -5.35
C LYS A 11 -16.62 1.24 -3.93
N ASP A 12 -17.75 1.54 -3.29
CA ASP A 12 -18.07 1.12 -1.92
C ASP A 12 -17.90 -0.40 -1.71
N GLU A 13 -18.22 -1.21 -2.72
CA GLU A 13 -18.10 -2.68 -2.68
C GLU A 13 -16.67 -3.19 -2.46
N CYS A 14 -15.67 -2.42 -2.87
CA CYS A 14 -14.26 -2.76 -2.69
C CYS A 14 -13.75 -2.47 -1.28
N CYS A 15 -14.45 -1.62 -0.52
CA CYS A 15 -14.11 -1.37 0.88
C CYS A 15 -14.61 -2.49 1.78
N LYS A 16 -13.69 -3.18 2.46
CA LYS A 16 -14.03 -4.21 3.45
C LYS A 16 -13.63 -3.75 4.85
N THR A 17 -14.39 -4.14 5.87
CA THR A 17 -14.07 -3.90 7.28
C THR A 17 -12.77 -4.61 7.69
N GLY A 18 -11.97 -3.98 8.55
CA GLY A 18 -10.70 -4.55 9.01
C GLY A 18 -9.75 -4.85 7.85
N LEU A 19 -9.05 -5.99 7.90
CA LEU A 19 -8.19 -6.51 6.81
C LEU A 19 -8.97 -7.36 5.78
N GLY A 20 -10.28 -7.19 5.68
CA GLY A 20 -11.14 -8.03 4.84
C GLY A 20 -10.76 -8.05 3.36
N ALA A 21 -10.19 -6.96 2.83
CA ALA A 21 -9.77 -6.88 1.44
C ALA A 21 -8.34 -7.39 1.20
N VAL A 22 -7.52 -7.48 2.25
CA VAL A 22 -6.14 -7.99 2.13
C VAL A 22 -6.18 -9.50 1.97
N LYS A 23 -5.48 -10.02 0.95
CA LYS A 23 -5.38 -11.46 0.67
C LYS A 23 -4.87 -12.22 1.89
N ARG A 24 -5.36 -13.44 2.09
CA ARG A 24 -5.02 -14.24 3.29
C ARG A 24 -3.50 -14.45 3.45
N SER A 25 -2.79 -14.68 2.34
CA SER A 25 -1.32 -14.83 2.30
C SER A 25 -0.57 -13.60 2.79
N ASP A 26 -1.20 -12.44 2.68
CA ASP A 26 -0.55 -11.14 2.84
C ASP A 26 -0.83 -10.52 4.22
N ARG A 27 -1.86 -11.02 4.92
CA ARG A 27 -2.28 -10.50 6.22
C ARG A 27 -1.19 -10.61 7.29
N GLU A 28 -0.39 -11.66 7.27
CA GLU A 28 0.71 -11.85 8.25
C GLU A 28 1.81 -10.78 8.15
N LYS A 29 1.90 -10.12 6.98
CA LYS A 29 2.81 -9.01 6.71
C LYS A 29 2.27 -7.68 7.26
N CYS A 30 0.99 -7.62 7.62
CA CYS A 30 0.29 -6.42 8.08
C CYS A 30 -0.10 -6.54 9.56
N ARG A 31 0.81 -6.18 10.46
CA ARG A 31 0.65 -6.33 11.91
C ARG A 31 0.24 -5.01 12.54
N PHE A 32 -0.93 -5.01 13.15
CA PHE A 32 -1.47 -3.87 13.89
C PHE A 32 -1.63 -4.24 15.36
N ASN A 33 -1.22 -3.35 16.25
CA ASN A 33 -1.28 -3.54 17.70
C ASN A 33 -2.71 -3.80 18.21
N ASN A 34 -3.69 -3.08 17.66
CA ASN A 34 -5.09 -3.28 17.96
C ASN A 34 -5.90 -3.48 16.67
N SER A 35 -6.19 -4.74 16.33
CA SER A 35 -6.95 -5.06 15.10
C SER A 35 -8.35 -4.43 15.05
N ARG A 36 -8.93 -4.06 16.20
CA ARG A 36 -10.23 -3.38 16.29
C ARG A 36 -10.19 -1.92 15.84
N GLU A 37 -9.01 -1.31 15.77
CA GLU A 37 -8.81 0.06 15.27
C GLU A 37 -8.62 0.11 13.75
N ILE A 38 -8.60 -1.04 13.07
CA ILE A 38 -8.55 -1.10 11.61
C ILE A 38 -9.95 -0.81 11.06
N ASN A 39 -10.11 0.38 10.48
CA ASN A 39 -11.41 0.88 10.01
C ASN A 39 -11.86 0.19 8.71
N CYS A 40 -10.99 0.20 7.69
CA CYS A 40 -11.23 -0.39 6.37
C CYS A 40 -9.94 -0.91 5.74
N SER A 41 -10.08 -1.82 4.77
CA SER A 41 -9.09 -2.12 3.76
C SER A 41 -9.71 -2.17 2.36
N ILE A 42 -8.88 -1.90 1.35
CA ILE A 42 -9.21 -1.99 -0.08
C ILE A 42 -8.09 -2.75 -0.79
N ASP A 43 -8.46 -3.70 -1.64
CA ASP A 43 -7.58 -4.29 -2.67
C ASP A 43 -7.65 -3.37 -3.90
N ILE A 44 -6.67 -2.48 -4.01
CA ILE A 44 -6.59 -1.46 -5.06
C ILE A 44 -6.37 -2.13 -6.41
N ASP A 45 -5.54 -3.17 -6.47
CA ASP A 45 -5.22 -3.89 -7.70
C ASP A 45 -6.48 -4.50 -8.31
N SER A 46 -7.17 -5.36 -7.53
CA SER A 46 -8.38 -6.03 -8.01
C SER A 46 -9.50 -5.04 -8.28
N CYS A 47 -9.70 -4.04 -7.41
CA CYS A 47 -10.82 -3.10 -7.56
C CYS A 47 -10.69 -2.17 -8.77
N LEU A 48 -9.46 -1.82 -9.16
CA LEU A 48 -9.21 -0.90 -10.27
C LEU A 48 -8.78 -1.62 -11.55
N LYS A 49 -8.77 -2.96 -11.57
CA LYS A 49 -8.38 -3.77 -12.72
C LYS A 49 -9.25 -3.50 -13.94
N ASP A 50 -10.56 -3.45 -13.79
CA ASP A 50 -11.47 -3.23 -14.93
C ASP A 50 -11.32 -1.83 -15.55
N ILE A 51 -10.89 -0.85 -14.76
CA ILE A 51 -10.70 0.54 -15.21
C ILE A 51 -9.29 0.73 -15.81
N PHE A 52 -8.30 0.02 -15.28
CA PHE A 52 -6.91 0.16 -15.67
C PHE A 52 -6.25 -1.20 -15.90
N PRO A 53 -6.68 -2.02 -16.88
CA PRO A 53 -6.32 -3.44 -16.99
C PRO A 53 -4.82 -3.70 -17.08
N GLU A 54 -4.09 -2.87 -17.81
CA GLU A 54 -2.65 -3.02 -18.07
C GLU A 54 -1.76 -2.14 -17.19
N ALA A 55 -2.34 -1.46 -16.19
CA ALA A 55 -1.57 -0.57 -15.33
C ALA A 55 -0.78 -1.32 -14.24
N ASN A 56 0.35 -0.73 -13.85
CA ASN A 56 1.10 -1.14 -12.67
C ASN A 56 0.36 -0.68 -11.40
N ARG A 57 -0.71 -1.38 -11.04
CA ARG A 57 -1.54 -1.01 -9.89
C ARG A 57 -0.83 -1.30 -8.57
N TRP A 58 -1.12 -0.48 -7.57
CA TRP A 58 -0.70 -0.71 -6.18
C TRP A 58 -1.60 -1.77 -5.53
N ASP A 59 -1.09 -2.54 -4.57
CA ASP A 59 -1.88 -3.67 -4.05
C ASP A 59 -3.00 -3.24 -3.09
N TYR A 60 -2.67 -2.56 -1.98
CA TYR A 60 -3.64 -2.34 -0.90
C TYR A 60 -3.66 -0.92 -0.34
N LEU A 61 -4.80 -0.55 0.22
CA LEU A 61 -4.95 0.51 1.22
C LEU A 61 -5.52 -0.08 2.51
N ILE A 62 -4.96 0.31 3.65
CA ILE A 62 -5.46 -0.02 4.99
C ILE A 62 -5.62 1.28 5.78
N CYS A 63 -6.82 1.50 6.32
CA CYS A 63 -7.13 2.64 7.18
C CYS A 63 -7.13 2.22 8.65
N TYR A 64 -6.32 2.90 9.46
CA TYR A 64 -6.14 2.60 10.88
C TYR A 64 -5.91 3.89 11.65
N ASN A 65 -6.76 4.17 12.64
CA ASN A 65 -6.63 5.30 13.57
C ASN A 65 -6.30 6.64 12.86
N ASN A 66 -7.18 7.06 11.93
CA ASN A 66 -7.05 8.27 11.10
C ASN A 66 -5.76 8.35 10.26
N LYS A 67 -5.19 7.20 9.91
CA LYS A 67 -4.04 7.07 9.00
C LYS A 67 -4.40 6.13 7.86
N ALA A 68 -3.86 6.44 6.69
CA ALA A 68 -3.95 5.60 5.50
C ALA A 68 -2.59 4.99 5.17
N PHE A 69 -2.54 3.67 5.15
CA PHE A 69 -1.36 2.88 4.81
C PHE A 69 -1.57 2.27 3.43
N PHE A 70 -0.90 2.84 2.43
CA PHE A 70 -0.80 2.25 1.10
C PHE A 70 0.30 1.21 1.12
N VAL A 71 -0.04 -0.05 0.85
CA VAL A 71 0.84 -1.20 1.03
C VAL A 71 1.00 -1.94 -0.28
N GLU A 72 2.25 -2.10 -0.70
CA GLU A 72 2.67 -2.94 -1.83
C GLU A 72 3.40 -4.15 -1.26
N ILE A 73 3.02 -5.37 -1.66
CA ILE A 73 3.68 -6.61 -1.26
C ILE A 73 4.42 -7.17 -2.47
N HIS A 74 5.74 -7.00 -2.48
CA HIS A 74 6.54 -7.28 -3.67
C HIS A 74 7.97 -7.72 -3.30
N PRO A 75 8.61 -8.66 -4.02
CA PRO A 75 9.99 -9.07 -3.74
C PRO A 75 10.97 -7.90 -3.76
N ALA A 76 12.00 -7.90 -2.90
CA ALA A 76 12.98 -6.80 -2.82
C ALA A 76 14.42 -7.33 -2.92
N ASN A 77 14.65 -8.26 -3.85
CA ASN A 77 15.91 -9.02 -3.95
C ASN A 77 16.80 -8.63 -5.15
N ASN A 78 16.24 -7.96 -6.16
CA ASN A 78 16.91 -7.54 -7.39
C ASN A 78 16.43 -6.17 -7.90
N GLY A 79 17.24 -5.55 -8.76
CA GLY A 79 17.02 -4.19 -9.25
C GLY A 79 15.79 -4.04 -10.14
N GLU A 80 15.29 -5.12 -10.74
CA GLU A 80 14.06 -5.09 -11.54
C GLU A 80 12.85 -4.84 -10.64
N ASN A 81 12.78 -5.49 -9.48
CA ASN A 81 11.72 -5.22 -8.51
C ASN A 81 11.67 -3.74 -8.09
N ILE A 82 12.83 -3.07 -7.99
CA ILE A 82 12.87 -1.62 -7.69
C ILE A 82 12.18 -0.86 -8.81
N LYS A 83 12.50 -1.16 -10.08
CA LYS A 83 11.86 -0.49 -11.22
C LYS A 83 10.36 -0.74 -11.25
N GLU A 84 9.93 -1.97 -10.99
CA GLU A 84 8.51 -2.35 -10.95
C GLU A 84 7.75 -1.58 -9.86
N VAL A 85 8.24 -1.60 -8.62
CA VAL A 85 7.59 -0.87 -7.52
C VAL A 85 7.61 0.64 -7.73
N LEU A 86 8.64 1.20 -8.36
CA LEU A 86 8.65 2.62 -8.73
C LEU A 86 7.61 2.96 -9.80
N LYS A 87 7.41 2.10 -10.81
CA LYS A 87 6.31 2.26 -11.78
C LYS A 87 4.94 2.21 -11.09
N LYS A 88 4.77 1.26 -10.16
CA LYS A 88 3.55 1.16 -9.34
C LYS A 88 3.32 2.40 -8.47
N LEU A 89 4.39 2.95 -7.89
CA LEU A 89 4.32 4.18 -7.10
C LEU A 89 3.87 5.38 -7.93
N ASP A 90 4.44 5.53 -9.12
CA ASP A 90 4.11 6.64 -10.01
C ASP A 90 2.66 6.55 -10.46
N TRP A 91 2.16 5.34 -10.73
CA TRP A 91 0.74 5.09 -10.97
C TRP A 91 -0.13 5.43 -9.76
N LEU A 92 0.25 4.98 -8.55
CA LEU A 92 -0.49 5.25 -7.31
C LEU A 92 -0.64 6.76 -7.08
N LYS A 93 0.45 7.52 -7.21
CA LYS A 93 0.45 8.98 -7.05
C LYS A 93 -0.47 9.65 -8.07
N SER A 94 -0.34 9.25 -9.33
CA SER A 94 -1.03 9.90 -10.45
C SER A 94 -2.51 9.55 -10.54
N ASN A 95 -2.95 8.41 -10.00
CA ASN A 95 -4.32 7.94 -10.19
C ASN A 95 -5.14 7.85 -8.92
N VAL A 96 -4.50 7.59 -7.77
CA VAL A 96 -5.18 7.35 -6.50
C VAL A 96 -4.95 8.52 -5.54
N LEU A 97 -3.70 8.83 -5.20
CA LEU A 97 -3.40 9.83 -4.16
C LEU A 97 -3.89 11.23 -4.51
N ARG A 98 -3.88 11.60 -5.80
CA ARG A 98 -4.44 12.90 -6.24
C ARG A 98 -5.95 13.05 -5.99
N LYS A 99 -6.67 11.94 -5.79
CA LYS A 99 -8.12 11.93 -5.57
C LYS A 99 -8.49 12.00 -4.09
N VAL A 100 -7.54 11.73 -3.19
CA VAL A 100 -7.73 11.74 -1.74
C VAL A 100 -7.83 13.19 -1.23
N LYS A 101 -8.98 13.60 -0.71
CA LYS A 101 -9.26 14.97 -0.24
C LYS A 101 -9.39 15.08 1.29
N CYS A 102 -9.21 13.99 2.04
CA CYS A 102 -9.34 14.01 3.49
C CYS A 102 -8.27 14.89 4.17
N LYS A 103 -8.66 16.11 4.57
CA LYS A 103 -7.76 17.17 5.07
C LYS A 103 -6.91 16.84 6.30
N ASN A 104 -7.20 15.75 7.02
CA ASN A 104 -6.46 15.35 8.23
C ASN A 104 -5.90 13.93 8.18
N LEU A 105 -5.98 13.27 7.02
CA LEU A 105 -5.53 11.90 6.88
C LEU A 105 -4.02 11.85 6.70
N LYS A 106 -3.31 11.21 7.64
CA LYS A 106 -1.88 10.96 7.48
C LYS A 106 -1.66 9.78 6.53
N ILE A 107 -0.98 10.03 5.42
CA ILE A 107 -0.71 9.04 4.38
C ILE A 107 0.70 8.46 4.57
N TYR A 108 0.79 7.13 4.56
CA TYR A 108 2.03 6.39 4.59
C TYR A 108 2.08 5.42 3.41
N ILE A 109 3.22 5.36 2.73
CA ILE A 109 3.45 4.46 1.60
C ILE A 109 4.50 3.43 2.00
N TYR A 110 4.13 2.16 1.93
CA TYR A 110 4.92 1.02 2.36
C TYR A 110 5.13 0.05 1.20
N TRP A 111 6.36 -0.40 1.06
CA TRP A 111 6.69 -1.58 0.28
C TRP A 111 7.13 -2.66 1.26
N ILE A 112 6.36 -3.74 1.35
CA ILE A 112 6.64 -4.87 2.21
C ILE A 112 7.25 -5.99 1.35
N ALA A 113 8.47 -6.40 1.68
CA ALA A 113 9.14 -7.49 0.99
C ALA A 113 8.46 -8.83 1.28
N THR A 114 8.14 -9.59 0.23
CA THR A 114 7.65 -10.96 0.35
C THR A 114 8.71 -11.87 1.01
N GLY A 115 9.99 -11.68 0.63
CA GLY A 115 11.13 -12.42 1.17
C GLY A 115 12.21 -11.53 1.80
N ARG A 116 13.46 -11.99 1.73
CA ARG A 116 14.62 -11.24 2.24
C ARG A 116 14.82 -9.95 1.43
N ILE A 117 15.11 -8.86 2.15
CA ILE A 117 15.58 -7.62 1.53
C ILE A 117 17.08 -7.79 1.25
N SER A 118 17.47 -7.78 -0.02
CA SER A 118 18.88 -7.93 -0.43
C SER A 118 19.70 -6.65 -0.28
N TYR A 119 19.04 -5.52 0.00
CA TYR A 119 19.67 -4.21 0.10
C TYR A 119 19.97 -3.82 1.53
N SER A 120 21.25 -3.54 1.81
CA SER A 120 21.64 -2.96 3.09
C SER A 120 21.06 -1.54 3.23
N LYS A 121 20.87 -1.08 4.48
CA LYS A 121 20.37 0.27 4.79
C LYS A 121 21.19 1.41 4.17
N ARG A 122 22.47 1.16 3.88
CA ARG A 122 23.41 2.16 3.34
C ARG A 122 23.51 2.13 1.80
N SER A 123 22.91 1.14 1.15
CA SER A 123 22.99 0.95 -0.30
C SER A 123 22.38 2.13 -1.07
N LYS A 124 22.89 2.38 -2.28
CA LYS A 124 22.34 3.41 -3.18
C LYS A 124 20.87 3.13 -3.53
N GLN A 125 20.54 1.85 -3.72
CA GLN A 125 19.18 1.36 -3.96
C GLN A 125 18.23 1.73 -2.83
N ARG A 126 18.65 1.52 -1.57
CA ARG A 126 17.84 1.90 -0.41
C ARG A 126 17.59 3.40 -0.34
N LYS A 127 18.64 4.20 -0.55
CA LYS A 127 18.53 5.67 -0.59
C LYS A 127 17.61 6.15 -1.71
N GLN A 128 17.66 5.51 -2.88
CA GLN A 128 16.77 5.80 -4.01
C GLN A 128 15.30 5.56 -3.64
N ILE A 129 14.99 4.43 -3.02
CA ILE A 129 13.63 4.06 -2.60
C ILE A 129 13.11 5.05 -1.53
N GLU A 130 13.91 5.28 -0.49
CA GLU A 130 13.52 6.16 0.63
C GLU A 130 13.39 7.62 0.19
N GLY A 131 14.21 8.07 -0.77
CA GLY A 131 14.09 9.39 -1.40
C GLY A 131 12.75 9.61 -2.13
N LYS A 132 12.05 8.54 -2.51
CA LYS A 132 10.71 8.58 -3.10
C LYS A 132 9.58 8.62 -2.07
N ARG A 133 9.93 8.67 -0.78
CA ARG A 133 9.04 8.63 0.39
C ARG A 133 8.27 7.29 0.52
N ILE A 134 8.88 6.19 0.09
CA ILE A 134 8.40 4.83 0.35
C ILE A 134 9.23 4.21 1.48
N LYS A 135 8.55 3.53 2.43
CA LYS A 135 9.23 2.77 3.48
C LYS A 135 9.27 1.28 3.12
N LEU A 136 10.47 0.78 2.76
CA LEU A 136 10.69 -0.65 2.49
C LEU A 136 10.90 -1.44 3.80
N VAL A 137 10.08 -2.45 4.07
CA VAL A 137 10.11 -3.24 5.32
C VAL A 137 9.86 -4.71 5.06
N SER A 138 10.12 -5.59 6.04
CA SER A 138 9.73 -7.01 5.96
C SER A 138 8.29 -7.25 6.44
N PHE A 139 7.76 -6.33 7.25
CA PHE A 139 6.40 -6.32 7.76
C PHE A 139 6.00 -4.89 8.11
N LEU A 140 4.74 -4.56 7.92
CA LEU A 140 4.12 -3.36 8.49
C LEU A 140 3.83 -3.66 9.97
N SER A 141 4.35 -2.83 10.87
CA SER A 141 4.14 -2.92 12.31
C SER A 141 3.69 -1.54 12.81
N VAL A 142 2.44 -1.43 13.27
CA VAL A 142 1.81 -0.17 13.70
C VAL A 142 0.97 -0.39 14.95
#